data_AF-A0A9E1ZNV0-F1
#
_entry.id   AF-A0A9E1ZNV0-F1
#
_cell.length_a   1.000
_cell.length_b   1.000
_cell.length_c   1.000
_cell.angle_alpha   90.00
_cell.angle_beta   90.00
_cell.angle_gamma   90.00
#
_symmetry.space_group_name_H-M   'P 1'
#
loop_
_entity.id
_entity.type
_entity.pdbx_description
1 polymer ?
#
loop_
_entity_poly.entity_id
_entity_poly.type
_entity_poly.pdbx_seq_one_letter_code
_entity_poly.pdbx_strand_id
1 'polypeptide(L)'
;MEKKATISAQTRNNWWIDLALFASGIAVFFSSIYFLILPVGGYKGGRNPMYGIIILFDRHTWGDIHIWGGVAMLAVVALHIPLHWSWIVNMTKRVFKIATGQCKSMNARGKFNFSSSRF
;
A
#
# COMPACT_ATOMS: atom_id res chain seq x y z
N MET A 1 16.59 14.69 33.52
CA MET A 1 15.27 14.88 32.88
C MET A 1 15.32 14.25 31.51
N GLU A 2 14.70 13.09 31.36
CA GLU A 2 14.67 12.33 30.11
C GLU A 2 13.79 13.09 29.10
N LYS A 3 14.37 13.59 28.02
CA LYS A 3 13.59 14.13 26.90
C LYS A 3 12.84 12.96 26.26
N LYS A 4 11.60 12.73 26.69
CA LYS A 4 10.68 11.80 26.01
C LYS A 4 10.66 12.20 24.54
N ALA A 5 11.13 11.32 23.65
CA ALA A 5 11.14 11.57 22.23
C ALA A 5 9.69 11.65 21.73
N THR A 6 9.09 12.84 21.78
CA THR A 6 7.74 13.07 21.27
C THR A 6 7.82 13.12 19.76
N ILE A 7 7.41 12.03 19.11
CA ILE A 7 7.23 11.96 17.65
C ILE A 7 6.38 13.16 17.22
N SER A 8 6.85 13.91 16.20
CA SER A 8 6.12 15.02 15.61
C SER A 8 4.72 14.56 15.17
N ALA A 9 3.69 15.37 15.43
CA ALA A 9 2.31 15.04 15.07
C ALA A 9 2.16 14.77 13.56
N GLN A 10 2.97 15.45 12.74
CA GLN A 10 3.02 15.26 11.30
C GLN A 10 3.51 13.84 10.92
N THR A 11 4.61 13.40 11.54
CA THR A 11 5.16 12.05 11.33
C THR A 11 4.17 10.98 11.76
N ARG A 12 3.47 11.18 12.89
CA ARG A 12 2.44 10.24 13.33
C ARG A 12 1.28 10.13 12.34
N ASN A 13 0.84 11.23 11.73
CA ASN A 13 -0.24 11.21 10.75
C ASN A 13 0.15 10.48 9.46
N ASN A 14 1.39 10.62 9.00
CA ASN A 14 1.85 9.89 7.82
C ASN A 14 1.84 8.37 8.03
N TRP A 15 2.23 7.93 9.23
CA TRP A 15 2.16 6.51 9.59
C TRP A 15 0.74 5.96 9.52
N TRP A 16 -0.27 6.76 9.89
CA TRP A 16 -1.67 6.35 9.75
C TRP A 16 -2.11 6.20 8.30
N ILE A 17 -1.65 7.09 7.41
CA ILE A 17 -1.95 7.03 5.98
C ILE A 17 -1.30 5.82 5.34
N ASP A 18 -0.03 5.55 5.67
CA ASP A 18 0.70 4.38 5.18
C ASP A 18 0.08 3.07 5.70
N LEU A 19 -0.33 3.05 6.97
CA LEU A 19 -1.01 1.91 7.56
C LEU A 19 -2.37 1.66 6.89
N ALA A 20 -3.16 2.72 6.65
CA ALA A 20 -4.43 2.63 5.95
C ALA A 20 -4.25 2.12 4.51
N LEU A 21 -3.21 2.58 3.82
CA LEU A 21 -2.87 2.12 2.49
C LEU A 21 -2.53 0.62 2.50
N PHE A 22 -1.69 0.19 3.44
CA PHE A 22 -1.32 -1.21 3.59
C PHE A 22 -2.52 -2.11 3.91
N ALA A 23 -3.37 -1.68 4.85
CA ALA A 23 -4.57 -2.42 5.25
C ALA A 23 -5.57 -2.55 4.09
N SER A 24 -5.82 -1.45 3.36
CA SER A 24 -6.71 -1.48 2.19
C SER A 24 -6.16 -2.37 1.06
N GLY A 25 -4.85 -2.33 0.82
CA GLY A 25 -4.18 -3.22 -0.12
C GLY A 25 -4.32 -4.70 0.25
N ILE A 26 -4.20 -5.04 1.54
CA ILE A 26 -4.43 -6.40 2.04
C ILE A 26 -5.87 -6.86 1.76
N ALA A 27 -6.86 -6.03 2.05
CA ALA A 27 -8.27 -6.38 1.84
C ALA A 27 -8.57 -6.63 0.34
N VAL A 28 -8.04 -5.78 -0.54
CA VAL A 28 -8.17 -5.95 -2.00
C VAL A 28 -7.40 -7.18 -2.49
N PHE A 29 -6.22 -7.45 -1.96
CA PHE A 29 -5.40 -8.61 -2.34
C PHE A 29 -6.10 -9.94 -2.05
N PHE A 30 -6.59 -10.12 -0.81
CA PHE A 30 -7.27 -11.36 -0.44
C PHE A 30 -8.60 -11.55 -1.18
N SER A 31 -9.37 -10.48 -1.37
CA SER A 31 -10.60 -10.54 -2.17
C SER A 31 -10.31 -10.80 -3.66
N SER A 32 -9.22 -10.28 -4.22
CA SER A 32 -8.78 -10.58 -5.58
C SER A 32 -8.41 -12.05 -5.75
N ILE A 33 -7.65 -12.62 -4.80
CA ILE A 33 -7.30 -14.05 -4.78
C ILE A 33 -8.56 -14.90 -4.73
N TYR A 34 -9.54 -14.51 -3.90
CA TYR A 34 -10.84 -15.18 -3.86
C TYR A 34 -11.51 -15.20 -5.24
N PHE A 35 -11.52 -14.09 -5.98
CA PHE A 35 -12.07 -14.04 -7.34
C PHE A 35 -11.24 -14.76 -8.41
N LEU A 36 -9.92 -14.91 -8.22
CA LEU A 36 -9.07 -15.71 -9.11
C LEU A 36 -9.31 -17.22 -8.94
N ILE A 37 -9.52 -17.68 -7.70
CA ILE A 37 -9.75 -19.10 -7.38
C ILE A 37 -11.20 -19.50 -7.66
N LEU A 38 -12.15 -18.61 -7.42
CA LEU A 38 -13.58 -18.78 -7.71
C LEU A 38 -13.99 -17.86 -8.85
N PRO A 39 -13.52 -18.12 -10.08
CA PRO A 39 -13.77 -17.26 -11.21
C PRO A 39 -15.27 -17.14 -11.51
N VAL A 40 -15.62 -15.98 -12.03
CA VAL A 40 -16.96 -15.67 -12.56
C VAL A 40 -17.32 -16.71 -13.61
N GLY A 41 -18.36 -17.50 -13.33
CA GLY A 41 -18.90 -18.51 -14.24
C GLY A 41 -20.22 -18.98 -13.68
N GLY A 42 -21.28 -18.21 -13.95
CA GLY A 42 -22.64 -18.62 -13.63
C GLY A 42 -23.18 -19.61 -14.66
N TYR A 43 -24.16 -20.37 -14.19
CA TYR A 43 -25.08 -21.24 -14.91
C TYR A 43 -25.78 -20.56 -16.11
N LYS A 44 -25.04 -20.28 -17.19
CA LYS A 44 -25.48 -20.05 -18.60
C LYS A 44 -24.31 -20.41 -19.53
N GLY A 45 -23.90 -21.67 -19.41
CA GLY A 45 -22.72 -22.31 -19.98
C GLY A 45 -22.41 -23.63 -19.26
N GLY A 46 -22.85 -23.79 -18.01
CA GLY A 46 -23.22 -25.08 -17.41
C GLY A 46 -22.12 -25.87 -16.69
N ARG A 47 -20.87 -25.39 -16.62
CA ARG A 47 -19.77 -26.16 -16.00
C ARG A 47 -18.92 -25.28 -15.07
N ASN A 48 -19.51 -24.84 -13.97
CA ASN A 48 -18.73 -24.36 -12.81
C ASN A 48 -19.12 -25.18 -11.57
N PRO A 49 -18.35 -26.24 -11.24
CA PRO A 49 -18.60 -27.10 -10.08
C PRO A 49 -18.55 -26.36 -8.74
N MET A 50 -17.94 -25.18 -8.71
CA MET A 50 -17.67 -24.39 -7.50
C MET A 50 -18.67 -23.25 -7.31
N TYR A 51 -19.72 -23.17 -8.13
CA TYR A 51 -20.75 -22.15 -8.02
C TYR A 51 -21.55 -22.33 -6.72
N GLY A 52 -21.44 -21.37 -5.80
CA GLY A 52 -22.16 -21.36 -4.53
C GLY A 52 -21.36 -21.80 -3.31
N ILE A 53 -20.04 -22.02 -3.44
CA ILE A 53 -19.19 -22.27 -2.26
C ILE A 53 -19.02 -20.98 -1.48
N ILE A 54 -19.40 -21.03 -0.21
CA ILE A 54 -19.25 -19.93 0.74
C ILE A 54 -17.94 -20.13 1.50
N ILE A 55 -17.00 -19.22 1.32
CA ILE A 55 -15.76 -19.16 2.09
C ILE A 55 -15.81 -17.87 2.92
N LEU A 56 -15.99 -17.98 4.24
CA LEU A 56 -16.17 -16.88 5.21
C LEU A 56 -17.42 -16.00 5.03
N PHE A 57 -17.63 -15.44 3.84
CA PHE A 57 -18.76 -14.58 3.48
C PHE A 57 -19.39 -15.02 2.17
N ASP A 58 -20.60 -14.55 1.91
CA ASP A 58 -21.24 -14.74 0.62
C ASP A 58 -20.50 -13.96 -0.48
N ARG A 59 -20.76 -14.35 -1.73
CA ARG A 59 -20.10 -13.77 -2.90
C ARG A 59 -20.41 -12.29 -3.12
N HIS A 60 -21.60 -11.82 -2.76
CA HIS A 60 -21.96 -10.40 -2.86
C HIS A 60 -21.15 -9.59 -1.85
N THR A 61 -21.07 -10.05 -0.61
CA THR A 61 -20.23 -9.41 0.42
C THR A 61 -18.75 -9.35 0.02
N TRP A 62 -18.19 -10.43 -0.54
CA TRP A 62 -16.82 -10.39 -1.11
C TRP A 62 -16.66 -9.38 -2.25
N GLY A 63 -17.70 -9.23 -3.09
CA GLY A 63 -17.75 -8.23 -4.15
C GLY A 63 -17.74 -6.81 -3.58
N ASP A 64 -18.55 -6.56 -2.56
CA ASP A 64 -18.60 -5.26 -1.88
C ASP A 64 -17.26 -4.93 -1.23
N ILE A 65 -16.64 -5.88 -0.51
CA ILE A 65 -15.31 -5.70 0.08
C ILE A 65 -14.26 -5.36 -0.98
N HIS A 66 -14.31 -6.04 -2.13
CA HIS A 66 -13.34 -5.81 -3.21
C HIS A 66 -13.51 -4.45 -3.88
N ILE A 67 -14.75 -4.09 -4.22
CA ILE A 67 -15.07 -2.82 -4.90
C ILE A 67 -14.80 -1.65 -3.95
N TRP A 68 -15.41 -1.67 -2.76
CA TRP A 68 -15.24 -0.58 -1.79
C TRP A 68 -13.83 -0.53 -1.23
N GLY A 69 -13.18 -1.68 -1.03
CA GLY A 69 -11.77 -1.76 -0.68
C GLY A 69 -10.87 -1.14 -1.75
N GLY A 70 -11.15 -1.40 -3.03
CA GLY A 70 -10.43 -0.80 -4.15
C GLY A 70 -10.62 0.71 -4.25
N VAL A 71 -11.85 1.19 -4.06
CA VAL A 71 -12.16 2.63 -4.01
C VAL A 71 -11.44 3.31 -2.84
N ALA A 72 -11.47 2.70 -1.65
CA ALA A 72 -10.77 3.21 -0.48
C ALA A 72 -9.25 3.25 -0.71
N MET A 73 -8.67 2.18 -1.27
CA MET A 73 -7.24 2.13 -1.61
C MET A 73 -6.88 3.24 -2.60
N LEU A 74 -7.69 3.45 -3.65
CA LEU A 74 -7.46 4.52 -4.63
C LEU A 74 -7.48 5.90 -3.98
N ALA A 75 -8.44 6.17 -3.09
CA ALA A 75 -8.53 7.43 -2.36
C ALA A 75 -7.30 7.65 -1.46
N VAL A 76 -6.85 6.61 -0.74
CA VAL A 76 -5.66 6.70 0.12
C VAL A 76 -4.39 6.90 -0.71
N VAL A 77 -4.23 6.22 -1.85
CA VAL A 77 -3.10 6.44 -2.78
C VAL A 77 -3.08 7.89 -3.27
N ALA A 78 -4.23 8.44 -3.63
CA ALA A 78 -4.34 9.82 -4.10
C ALA A 78 -3.89 10.84 -3.04
N LEU A 79 -4.07 10.54 -1.75
CA LEU A 79 -3.55 11.35 -0.63
C LEU A 79 -2.08 11.05 -0.32
N HIS A 80 -1.65 9.80 -0.45
CA HIS A 80 -0.28 9.36 -0.14
C HIS A 80 0.77 9.99 -1.09
N ILE A 81 0.52 9.98 -2.40
CA ILE A 81 1.49 10.49 -3.39
C ILE A 81 1.89 11.96 -3.15
N PRO A 82 0.98 12.94 -3.00
CA PRO A 82 1.36 14.33 -2.78
C PRO A 82 2.07 14.54 -1.43
N LEU A 83 1.69 13.81 -0.38
CA LEU A 83 2.35 13.87 0.93
C LEU A 83 3.80 13.37 0.86
N HIS A 84 4.04 12.31 0.08
CA HIS A 84 5.36 11.72 -0.07
C HIS A 84 6.16 12.27 -1.27
N TRP A 85 5.62 13.24 -2.02
CA TRP A 85 6.22 13.75 -3.25
C TRP A 85 7.66 14.23 -3.09
N SER A 86 7.95 14.95 -2.00
CA SER A 86 9.30 15.44 -1.70
C SER A 86 10.30 14.30 -1.48
N TRP A 87 9.87 13.22 -0.82
CA TRP A 87 10.65 12.01 -0.64
C TRP A 87 10.87 11.29 -1.97
N ILE A 88 9.83 11.15 -2.80
CA ILE A 88 9.92 10.50 -4.13
C ILE A 88 10.98 11.20 -4.98
N VAL A 89 10.91 12.53 -5.13
CA VAL A 89 11.87 13.30 -5.92
C VAL A 89 13.30 13.14 -5.40
N ASN A 90 13.49 13.18 -4.09
CA ASN A 90 14.82 12.99 -3.47
C ASN A 90 15.36 11.57 -3.70
N MET A 91 14.50 10.56 -3.62
CA MET A 91 14.86 9.17 -3.90
C MET A 91 15.18 8.96 -5.38
N THR A 92 14.37 9.48 -6.31
CA THR A 92 14.60 9.39 -7.75
C THR A 92 15.92 10.05 -8.14
N LYS A 93 16.21 11.26 -7.64
CA LYS A 93 17.51 11.93 -7.85
C LYS A 93 18.67 11.09 -7.34
N ARG A 94 18.49 10.39 -6.22
CA ARG A 94 19.52 9.52 -5.64
C ARG A 94 19.76 8.27 -6.46
N VAL A 95 18.69 7.56 -6.85
CA VAL A 95 18.77 6.38 -7.72
C VAL A 95 19.41 6.74 -9.04
N PHE A 96 19.05 7.89 -9.61
CA PHE A 96 19.68 8.42 -10.83
C PHE A 96 21.18 8.65 -10.65
N LYS A 97 21.61 9.32 -9.56
CA LYS A 97 23.04 9.53 -9.25
C LYS A 97 23.83 8.23 -9.08
N ILE A 98 23.22 7.21 -8.48
CA ILE A 98 23.81 5.87 -8.34
C ILE A 98 23.91 5.20 -9.72
N ALA A 99 22.84 5.24 -10.51
CA ALA A 99 22.79 4.66 -11.85
C ALA A 99 23.78 5.31 -12.82
N THR A 100 24.03 6.63 -12.69
CA THR A 100 25.03 7.36 -13.49
C THR A 100 26.48 7.17 -13.02
N GLY A 101 26.75 6.24 -12.10
CA GLY A 101 28.12 5.87 -11.70
C GLY A 101 28.87 6.91 -10.86
N GLN A 102 28.20 7.92 -10.31
CA GLN A 102 28.84 8.97 -9.50
C GLN A 102 29.11 8.56 -8.03
N CYS A 103 29.20 7.26 -7.73
CA CYS A 103 29.44 6.80 -6.38
C CYS A 103 30.91 6.97 -5.96
N LYS A 104 31.23 8.11 -5.34
CA LYS A 104 32.13 8.07 -4.17
C LYS A 104 31.38 7.36 -3.05
N SER A 105 31.96 6.31 -2.49
CA SER A 105 31.47 5.63 -1.28
C SER A 105 31.01 6.66 -0.25
N MET A 106 29.70 6.73 0.02
CA MET A 106 29.16 7.66 1.00
C MET A 106 29.15 7.02 2.39
N ASN A 107 29.66 7.79 3.35
CA ASN A 107 29.79 7.46 4.77
C ASN A 107 28.48 6.92 5.38
N ALA A 108 28.58 5.95 6.29
CA ALA A 108 27.48 5.21 6.91
C ALA A 108 26.34 6.09 7.45
N ARG A 109 26.64 7.34 7.84
CA ARG A 109 25.65 8.32 8.33
C ARG A 109 24.65 8.80 7.26
N GLY A 110 25.02 8.82 5.98
CA GLY A 110 24.10 9.13 4.87
C GLY A 110 23.07 8.03 4.58
N LYS A 111 23.30 6.82 5.11
CA LYS A 111 22.35 5.70 5.12
C LYS A 111 21.41 5.72 6.34
N PHE A 112 21.58 6.62 7.30
CA PHE A 112 20.70 6.69 8.47
C PHE A 112 19.77 7.90 8.46
N ASN A 113 19.93 8.83 7.51
CA ASN A 113 19.06 10.00 7.42
C ASN A 113 17.70 9.74 6.73
N PHE A 114 17.32 8.47 6.55
CA PHE A 114 16.05 8.06 5.95
C PHE A 114 14.83 8.40 6.81
N SER A 115 15.04 8.83 8.06
CA SER A 115 13.96 9.10 9.02
C SER A 115 13.82 10.58 9.43
N SER A 116 14.75 11.49 9.07
CA SER A 116 14.72 12.86 9.60
C SER A 116 14.22 13.93 8.62
N SER A 117 14.12 13.63 7.32
CA SER A 117 13.55 14.56 6.37
C SER A 117 12.03 14.40 6.35
N ARG A 118 11.39 14.91 7.41
CA ARG A 118 10.00 15.38 7.45
C ARG A 118 9.03 14.42 6.72
N PHE A 119 8.75 13.29 7.37
CA PHE A 119 7.41 12.71 7.31
C PHE A 119 6.49 13.70 8.04
#